data_AF-A0A340TB77-F1
#
_entry.id   AF-A0A340TB77-F1
#
_cell.length_a   1.000
_cell.length_b   1.000
_cell.length_c   1.000
_cell.angle_alpha   90.00
_cell.angle_beta   90.00
_cell.angle_gamma   90.00
#
_symmetry.space_group_name_H-M   'P 1'
#
loop_
_entity.id
_entity.type
_entity.pdbx_description
1 polymer ?
#
loop_
_entity_poly.entity_id
_entity_poly.type
_entity_poly.pdbx_seq_one_letter_code
_entity_poly.pdbx_strand_id
1 'polypeptide(L)'
;MFKYIASVALVLAYSARSASAFWCFQCTTLNNTNCLEPVANVLLTECPPSPEVSNATCFTRIVGREVERGCTTTLNATERDNCALVNNCQLCANENDIACNGNLFPHGRLHCHQCEGTTNSTCSEEIQTEATACLRFEADDRCVVQVRDNNVVRGCLSENEACRNSRDCHVCAGNGCNFRHFEQNAAGSVVAQIPLLVGTILLSAWLAK
;
A
#
# COMPACT_ATOMS: atom_id res chain seq x y z
N MET A 1 -63.65 17.70 5.59
CA MET A 1 -62.43 17.48 6.41
C MET A 1 -61.65 16.24 5.98
N PHE A 2 -62.26 15.05 5.90
CA PHE A 2 -61.58 13.82 5.43
C PHE A 2 -60.91 13.91 4.04
N LYS A 3 -61.53 14.58 3.06
CA LYS A 3 -60.96 14.74 1.71
C LYS A 3 -59.66 15.55 1.71
N TYR A 4 -59.55 16.56 2.57
CA TYR A 4 -58.36 17.42 2.71
C TYR A 4 -57.21 16.68 3.39
N ILE A 5 -57.50 15.86 4.40
CA ILE A 5 -56.53 15.03 5.11
C ILE A 5 -55.93 13.97 4.16
N ALA A 6 -56.77 13.33 3.34
CA ALA A 6 -56.32 12.35 2.35
C ALA A 6 -55.41 12.97 1.28
N SER A 7 -55.73 14.17 0.78
CA SER A 7 -54.88 14.87 -0.19
C SER A 7 -53.55 15.34 0.41
N VAL A 8 -53.51 15.77 1.67
CA VAL A 8 -52.26 16.16 2.35
C VAL A 8 -51.37 14.93 2.60
N ALA A 9 -51.95 13.79 3.01
CA ALA A 9 -51.21 12.55 3.19
C ALA A 9 -50.62 12.03 1.86
N LEU A 10 -51.34 12.16 0.75
CA LEU A 10 -50.86 11.77 -0.58
C LEU A 10 -49.71 12.66 -1.07
N VAL A 11 -49.75 13.96 -0.80
CA VAL A 11 -48.68 14.92 -1.14
C VAL A 11 -47.43 14.68 -0.29
N LEU A 12 -47.59 14.42 1.01
CA LEU A 12 -46.47 14.08 1.90
C LEU A 12 -45.80 12.76 1.49
N ALA A 13 -46.58 11.75 1.09
CA ALA A 13 -46.06 10.49 0.53
C ALA A 13 -45.38 10.68 -0.83
N TYR A 14 -45.86 11.60 -1.67
CA TYR A 14 -45.23 11.95 -2.96
C TYR A 14 -43.91 12.72 -2.77
N SER A 15 -43.78 13.49 -1.69
CA SER A 15 -42.57 14.25 -1.35
C SER A 15 -41.54 13.46 -0.55
N ALA A 16 -41.91 12.26 -0.06
CA ALA A 16 -40.98 11.35 0.59
C ALA A 16 -40.09 10.70 -0.48
N ARG A 17 -39.09 11.45 -0.96
CA ARG A 17 -37.93 10.87 -1.65
C ARG A 17 -37.36 9.80 -0.72
N SER A 18 -37.44 8.54 -1.12
CA SER A 18 -36.87 7.42 -0.38
C SER A 18 -35.38 7.67 -0.20
N ALA A 19 -34.97 8.09 1.01
CA ALA A 19 -33.57 8.07 1.38
C ALA A 19 -33.16 6.60 1.52
N SER A 20 -32.29 6.11 0.65
CA SER A 20 -31.73 4.77 0.80
C SER A 20 -30.57 4.83 1.80
N ALA A 21 -30.63 4.01 2.84
CA ALA A 21 -29.53 3.79 3.75
C ALA A 21 -28.49 2.87 3.08
N PHE A 22 -27.21 3.22 3.20
CA PHE A 22 -26.10 2.40 2.74
C PHE A 22 -24.91 2.54 3.70
N TRP A 23 -24.06 1.53 3.73
CA TRP A 23 -22.90 1.44 4.63
C TRP A 23 -21.62 1.45 3.80
N CYS A 24 -20.64 2.21 4.26
CA CYS A 24 -19.31 2.25 3.67
C CYS A 24 -18.28 1.98 4.76
N PHE A 25 -17.10 1.50 4.37
CA PHE A 25 -15.95 1.60 5.27
C PHE A 25 -15.61 3.08 5.43
N GLN A 26 -15.48 3.53 6.68
CA GLN A 26 -15.17 4.93 7.01
C GLN A 26 -13.96 4.95 7.95
N CYS A 27 -12.78 5.25 7.41
CA CYS A 27 -11.52 5.13 8.16
C CYS A 27 -10.36 5.84 7.44
N THR A 28 -9.22 5.93 8.14
CA THR A 28 -7.93 6.29 7.55
C THR A 28 -6.79 5.42 8.08
N THR A 29 -5.80 5.11 7.24
CA THR A 29 -4.57 4.40 7.66
C THR A 29 -3.73 5.18 8.66
N LEU A 30 -3.91 6.51 8.74
CA LEU A 30 -3.27 7.34 9.75
C LEU A 30 -3.69 6.95 11.18
N ASN A 31 -4.97 6.60 11.36
CA ASN A 31 -5.55 6.30 12.67
C ASN A 31 -5.75 4.79 12.88
N ASN A 32 -5.89 4.00 11.81
CA ASN A 32 -6.10 2.56 11.88
C ASN A 32 -5.52 1.85 10.65
N THR A 33 -4.48 1.05 10.84
CA THR A 33 -3.80 0.33 9.76
C THR A 33 -4.70 -0.66 9.02
N ASN A 34 -5.73 -1.20 9.69
CA ASN A 34 -6.72 -2.09 9.06
C ASN A 34 -7.58 -1.35 8.02
N CYS A 35 -7.51 -0.03 7.93
CA CYS A 35 -8.17 0.73 6.87
C CYS A 35 -7.56 0.45 5.48
N LEU A 36 -6.34 -0.08 5.42
CA LEU A 36 -5.69 -0.39 4.16
C LEU A 36 -6.48 -1.44 3.36
N GLU A 37 -6.93 -2.49 4.02
CA GLU A 37 -7.77 -3.56 3.47
C GLU A 37 -8.73 -4.05 4.56
N PRO A 38 -9.86 -3.34 4.78
CA PRO A 38 -10.74 -3.61 5.90
C PRO A 38 -11.53 -4.91 5.70
N VAL A 39 -11.42 -5.82 6.67
CA VAL A 39 -12.08 -7.15 6.64
C VAL A 39 -13.15 -7.34 7.73
N ALA A 40 -13.53 -6.28 8.45
CA ALA A 40 -14.41 -6.38 9.62
C ALA A 40 -15.54 -5.34 9.64
N ASN A 41 -16.67 -5.74 10.23
CA ASN A 41 -17.83 -4.86 10.48
C ASN A 41 -17.53 -3.67 11.40
N VAL A 42 -16.36 -3.65 12.05
CA VAL A 42 -15.96 -2.59 13.01
C VAL A 42 -15.73 -1.24 12.32
N LEU A 43 -15.32 -1.24 11.05
CA LEU A 43 -15.06 -0.01 10.28
C LEU A 43 -16.23 0.37 9.34
N LEU A 44 -17.29 -0.45 9.31
CA LEU A 44 -18.51 -0.14 8.58
C LEU A 44 -19.34 0.84 9.38
N THR A 45 -19.77 1.92 8.74
CA THR A 45 -20.65 2.92 9.36
C THR A 45 -21.70 3.36 8.35
N GLU A 46 -22.90 3.59 8.83
CA GLU A 46 -24.02 4.08 8.01
C GLU A 46 -23.69 5.46 7.44
N CYS A 47 -24.00 5.67 6.17
CA CYS A 47 -23.79 6.94 5.51
C CYS A 47 -24.93 7.92 5.80
N PRO A 48 -24.63 9.23 5.90
CA PRO A 48 -25.66 10.24 6.02
C PRO A 48 -26.68 10.13 4.88
N PRO A 49 -27.99 10.18 5.19
CA PRO A 49 -29.04 10.08 4.17
C PRO A 49 -28.93 11.25 3.20
N SER A 50 -29.03 10.95 1.91
CA SER A 50 -29.00 11.97 0.85
C SER A 50 -30.20 11.79 -0.09
N PRO A 51 -30.89 12.88 -0.46
CA PRO A 51 -31.91 12.84 -1.51
C PRO A 51 -31.29 12.68 -2.92
N GLU A 52 -29.97 12.84 -3.02
CA GLU A 52 -29.15 12.66 -4.21
C GLU A 52 -28.25 11.44 -3.98
N VAL A 53 -28.84 10.25 -4.07
CA VAL A 53 -28.05 9.03 -4.13
C VAL A 53 -27.56 8.92 -5.56
N SER A 54 -26.32 9.35 -5.78
CA SER A 54 -25.64 9.13 -7.05
C SER A 54 -25.46 7.62 -7.26
N ASN A 55 -25.16 7.19 -8.50
CA ASN A 55 -24.80 5.79 -8.75
C ASN A 55 -23.61 5.32 -7.88
N ALA A 56 -22.80 6.22 -7.32
CA ALA A 56 -21.76 5.91 -6.35
C ALA A 56 -22.19 6.17 -4.90
N THR A 57 -21.91 5.20 -4.02
CA THR A 57 -22.24 5.22 -2.59
C THR A 57 -21.02 5.52 -1.73
N CYS A 58 -19.86 4.97 -2.08
CA CYS A 58 -18.63 5.10 -1.29
C CYS A 58 -17.47 5.67 -2.12
N PHE A 59 -16.44 6.15 -1.42
CA PHE A 59 -15.16 6.51 -2.00
C PHE A 59 -13.99 5.83 -1.26
N THR A 60 -12.85 5.74 -1.96
CA THR A 60 -11.51 5.52 -1.39
C THR A 60 -10.55 6.51 -2.04
N ARG A 61 -9.66 7.13 -1.27
CA ARG A 61 -8.69 8.10 -1.80
C ARG A 61 -7.37 8.06 -1.05
N ILE A 62 -6.33 8.67 -1.62
CA ILE A 62 -5.08 9.00 -0.93
C ILE A 62 -5.08 10.46 -0.52
N VAL A 63 -4.88 10.71 0.77
CA VAL A 63 -4.62 12.04 1.33
C VAL A 63 -3.21 12.05 1.91
N GLY A 64 -2.33 12.86 1.32
CA GLY A 64 -0.89 12.78 1.59
C GLY A 64 -0.33 11.43 1.11
N ARG A 65 -0.10 10.52 2.05
CA ARG A 65 0.36 9.14 1.78
C ARG A 65 -0.57 8.08 2.37
N GLU A 66 -1.68 8.50 2.95
CA GLU A 66 -2.59 7.66 3.73
C GLU A 66 -3.85 7.34 2.93
N VAL A 67 -4.38 6.13 3.09
CA VAL A 67 -5.68 5.76 2.53
C VAL A 67 -6.78 6.35 3.41
N GLU A 68 -7.79 6.92 2.77
CA GLU A 68 -9.02 7.40 3.39
C GLU A 68 -10.23 6.79 2.67
N ARG A 69 -11.19 6.29 3.45
CA ARG A 69 -12.44 5.67 2.96
C ARG A 69 -13.63 6.40 3.57
N GLY A 70 -14.69 6.57 2.80
CA GLY A 70 -15.90 7.26 3.27
C GLY A 70 -17.10 7.16 2.33
N CYS A 71 -18.15 7.90 2.67
CA CYS A 71 -19.39 7.98 1.91
C CYS A 71 -19.32 9.11 0.86
N THR A 72 -19.88 8.91 -0.32
CA THR A 72 -19.94 9.98 -1.34
C THR A 72 -20.77 11.19 -0.90
N THR A 73 -21.68 11.00 0.05
CA THR A 73 -22.54 12.05 0.62
C THR A 73 -21.79 13.02 1.52
N THR A 74 -20.59 12.68 1.98
CA THR A 74 -19.74 13.59 2.76
C THR A 74 -18.83 14.45 1.88
N LEU A 75 -18.72 14.14 0.58
CA LEU A 75 -17.95 14.91 -0.39
C LEU A 75 -18.81 16.05 -0.96
N ASN A 76 -18.23 17.23 -1.13
CA ASN A 76 -18.88 18.29 -1.90
C ASN A 76 -18.82 18.00 -3.42
N ALA A 77 -19.55 18.78 -4.23
CA ALA A 77 -19.64 18.56 -5.67
C ALA A 77 -18.27 18.55 -6.36
N THR A 78 -17.41 19.54 -6.04
CA THR A 78 -16.06 19.64 -6.59
C THR A 78 -15.17 18.46 -6.20
N GLU A 79 -15.26 17.99 -4.95
CA GLU A 79 -14.52 16.80 -4.50
C GLU A 79 -14.94 15.53 -5.24
N ARG A 80 -16.25 15.34 -5.46
CA ARG A 80 -16.76 14.20 -6.22
C ARG A 80 -16.31 14.25 -7.68
N ASP A 81 -16.43 15.40 -8.32
CA ASP A 81 -16.06 15.58 -9.72
C ASP A 81 -14.56 15.35 -9.91
N ASN A 82 -13.73 15.88 -9.01
CA ASN A 82 -12.30 15.64 -9.03
C ASN A 82 -11.96 14.17 -8.81
N CYS A 83 -12.64 13.49 -7.88
CA CYS A 83 -12.39 12.09 -7.60
C CYS A 83 -12.53 11.19 -8.83
N ALA A 84 -13.43 11.54 -9.75
CA ALA A 84 -13.61 10.82 -11.02
C ALA A 84 -12.48 11.06 -12.04
N LEU A 85 -11.63 12.07 -11.85
CA LEU A 85 -10.60 12.51 -12.80
C LEU A 85 -9.17 12.15 -12.39
N VAL A 86 -8.91 11.93 -11.09
CA VAL A 86 -7.56 11.70 -10.56
C VAL A 86 -7.36 10.27 -10.07
N ASN A 87 -6.21 9.68 -10.38
CA ASN A 87 -5.89 8.28 -10.05
C ASN A 87 -5.67 8.02 -8.54
N ASN A 88 -5.70 9.05 -7.70
CA ASN A 88 -5.59 8.91 -6.24
C ASN A 88 -6.96 8.88 -5.54
N CYS A 89 -8.06 8.79 -6.28
CA CYS A 89 -9.41 8.67 -5.74
C CYS A 89 -10.25 7.73 -6.59
N GLN A 90 -11.16 6.99 -5.96
CA GLN A 90 -12.07 6.06 -6.62
C GLN A 90 -13.44 6.15 -5.96
N LEU A 91 -14.47 6.34 -6.79
CA LEU A 91 -15.88 6.19 -6.41
C LEU A 91 -16.36 4.79 -6.76
N CYS A 92 -17.25 4.22 -5.95
CA CYS A 92 -17.85 2.91 -6.23
C CYS A 92 -19.30 2.83 -5.71
N ALA A 93 -20.03 1.84 -6.21
CA ALA A 93 -21.42 1.55 -5.85
C ALA A 93 -21.49 0.26 -5.03
N ASN A 94 -22.25 0.26 -3.93
CA ASN A 94 -22.54 -0.95 -3.17
C ASN A 94 -23.42 -1.90 -3.99
N GLU A 95 -23.19 -3.20 -3.83
CA GLU A 95 -23.98 -4.25 -4.45
C GLU A 95 -24.44 -5.24 -3.38
N ASN A 96 -25.73 -5.60 -3.37
CA ASN A 96 -26.30 -6.54 -2.39
C ASN A 96 -25.97 -6.19 -0.92
N ASP A 97 -26.03 -4.90 -0.57
CA ASP A 97 -25.71 -4.35 0.75
C ASP A 97 -24.24 -4.53 1.21
N ILE A 98 -23.35 -4.91 0.29
CA ILE A 98 -21.91 -5.02 0.55
C ILE A 98 -21.23 -3.70 0.23
N ALA A 99 -20.44 -3.18 1.17
CA ALA A 99 -19.65 -1.98 0.97
C ALA A 99 -18.59 -2.19 -0.12
N CYS A 100 -18.64 -1.38 -1.17
CA CYS A 100 -17.76 -1.54 -2.34
C CYS A 100 -16.32 -1.05 -2.11
N ASN A 101 -16.12 -0.20 -1.10
CA ASN A 101 -14.85 0.47 -0.86
C ASN A 101 -13.96 -0.33 0.10
N GLY A 102 -13.89 -1.66 -0.04
CA GLY A 102 -13.09 -2.54 0.82
C GLY A 102 -11.76 -3.01 0.20
N ASN A 103 -11.63 -2.96 -1.12
CA ASN A 103 -10.44 -3.47 -1.82
C ASN A 103 -9.20 -2.62 -1.53
N LEU A 104 -8.02 -3.26 -1.58
CA LEU A 104 -6.72 -2.60 -1.50
C LEU A 104 -6.63 -1.43 -2.49
N PHE A 105 -6.15 -0.28 -2.02
CA PHE A 105 -6.07 0.95 -2.81
C PHE A 105 -4.75 1.72 -2.58
N PRO A 106 -4.14 2.30 -3.62
CA PRO A 106 -4.46 2.11 -5.03
C PRO A 106 -4.10 0.70 -5.49
N HIS A 107 -4.70 0.25 -6.60
CA HIS A 107 -4.36 -1.05 -7.16
C HIS A 107 -2.88 -1.09 -7.61
N GLY A 108 -2.20 -2.21 -7.40
CA GLY A 108 -0.81 -2.40 -7.81
C GLY A 108 0.24 -1.68 -6.96
N ARG A 109 -0.13 -1.18 -5.77
CA ARG A 109 0.81 -0.62 -4.80
C ARG A 109 1.86 -1.66 -4.37
N LEU A 110 3.03 -1.19 -3.94
CA LEU A 110 4.16 -2.05 -3.61
C LEU A 110 3.87 -2.98 -2.43
N HIS A 111 4.34 -4.22 -2.54
CA HIS A 111 4.41 -5.19 -1.46
C HIS A 111 5.87 -5.43 -1.08
N CYS A 112 6.16 -5.38 0.22
CA CYS A 112 7.49 -5.71 0.76
C CYS A 112 7.36 -6.73 1.88
N HIS A 113 8.42 -7.47 2.15
CA HIS A 113 8.51 -8.18 3.42
C HIS A 113 8.69 -7.15 4.54
N GLN A 114 7.91 -7.29 5.61
CA GLN A 114 7.86 -6.35 6.71
C GLN A 114 8.10 -7.11 8.01
N CYS A 115 9.18 -6.80 8.71
CA CYS A 115 9.51 -7.40 10.00
C CYS A 115 10.56 -6.55 10.74
N GLU A 116 10.58 -6.68 12.05
CA GLU A 116 11.66 -6.17 12.91
C GLU A 116 12.10 -7.30 13.84
N GLY A 117 13.41 -7.46 14.00
CA GLY A 117 13.96 -8.52 14.82
C GLY A 117 15.46 -8.39 14.98
N THR A 118 16.07 -9.43 15.53
CA THR A 118 17.52 -9.48 15.69
C THR A 118 18.21 -10.24 14.56
N THR A 119 19.54 -10.18 14.51
CA THR A 119 20.35 -10.98 13.57
C THR A 119 20.22 -12.50 13.76
N ASN A 120 19.61 -12.95 14.87
CA ASN A 120 19.31 -14.35 15.16
C ASN A 120 17.81 -14.68 15.01
N SER A 121 17.02 -13.75 14.48
CA SER A 121 15.58 -13.95 14.26
C SER A 121 15.27 -14.34 12.82
N THR A 122 14.07 -14.87 12.58
CA THR A 122 13.56 -15.18 11.24
C THR A 122 13.52 -13.96 10.31
N CYS A 123 13.53 -12.73 10.85
CA CYS A 123 13.60 -11.52 10.04
C CYS A 123 14.96 -11.36 9.33
N SER A 124 16.03 -11.93 9.88
CA SER A 124 17.36 -11.93 9.28
C SER A 124 17.53 -12.99 8.19
N GLU A 125 16.71 -14.04 8.22
CA GLU A 125 16.75 -15.16 7.30
C GLU A 125 16.17 -14.79 5.92
N GLU A 126 16.27 -15.73 4.97
CA GLU A 126 15.58 -15.61 3.69
C GLU A 126 14.07 -15.83 3.88
N ILE A 127 13.26 -14.91 3.38
CA ILE A 127 11.80 -14.95 3.54
C ILE A 127 11.17 -15.63 2.33
N GLN A 128 10.37 -16.66 2.59
CA GLN A 128 9.64 -17.43 1.58
C GLN A 128 8.13 -17.16 1.59
N THR A 129 7.64 -16.42 2.58
CA THR A 129 6.22 -16.04 2.70
C THR A 129 5.91 -14.86 1.78
N GLU A 130 4.67 -14.73 1.34
CA GLU A 130 4.22 -13.58 0.55
C GLU A 130 4.53 -12.23 1.22
N ALA A 131 4.85 -11.24 0.39
CA ALA A 131 5.07 -9.87 0.83
C ALA A 131 3.74 -9.16 1.10
N THR A 132 3.71 -8.31 2.12
CA THR A 132 2.52 -7.54 2.49
C THR A 132 2.58 -6.14 1.89
N ALA A 133 1.42 -5.59 1.55
CA ALA A 133 1.34 -4.26 0.97
C ALA A 133 1.90 -3.21 1.96
N CYS A 134 2.64 -2.21 1.46
CA CYS A 134 3.13 -1.11 2.30
C CYS A 134 1.97 -0.43 3.04
N LEU A 135 2.12 0.24 4.16
CA LEU A 135 0.99 0.98 4.75
C LEU A 135 0.75 2.29 3.99
N ARG A 136 1.83 3.02 3.71
CA ARG A 136 1.78 4.30 3.01
C ARG A 136 1.84 4.12 1.50
N PHE A 137 1.29 5.07 0.77
CA PHE A 137 1.37 5.10 -0.68
C PHE A 137 2.39 6.15 -1.15
N GLU A 138 3.39 5.68 -1.88
CA GLU A 138 4.25 6.49 -2.74
C GLU A 138 4.39 5.79 -4.11
N ALA A 139 4.33 6.56 -5.19
CA ALA A 139 4.36 6.01 -6.54
C ALA A 139 5.68 5.27 -6.85
N ASP A 140 6.80 5.79 -6.33
CA ASP A 140 8.14 5.23 -6.51
C ASP A 140 8.69 4.62 -5.21
N ASP A 141 7.80 4.06 -4.38
CA ASP A 141 8.21 3.40 -3.13
C ASP A 141 9.15 2.21 -3.42
N ARG A 142 9.91 1.83 -2.40
CA ARG A 142 10.93 0.79 -2.49
C ARG A 142 10.92 -0.06 -1.23
N CYS A 143 11.37 -1.30 -1.35
CA CYS A 143 11.58 -2.11 -0.17
C CYS A 143 12.96 -1.83 0.44
N VAL A 144 13.05 -1.96 1.75
CA VAL A 144 14.28 -1.77 2.51
C VAL A 144 14.62 -3.01 3.32
N VAL A 145 15.92 -3.22 3.51
CA VAL A 145 16.51 -4.03 4.57
C VAL A 145 17.53 -3.15 5.27
N GLN A 146 17.32 -2.86 6.54
CA GLN A 146 18.28 -2.17 7.39
C GLN A 146 18.88 -3.19 8.37
N VAL A 147 20.19 -3.22 8.47
CA VAL A 147 20.88 -3.98 9.52
C VAL A 147 21.85 -3.07 10.23
N ARG A 148 21.63 -2.89 11.52
CA ARG A 148 22.45 -2.05 12.37
C ARG A 148 22.69 -2.77 13.69
N ASP A 149 23.95 -3.01 14.00
CA ASP A 149 24.37 -3.79 15.17
C ASP A 149 23.67 -5.17 15.18
N ASN A 150 22.78 -5.39 16.14
CA ASN A 150 21.98 -6.60 16.27
C ASN A 150 20.51 -6.42 15.85
N ASN A 151 20.13 -5.31 15.20
CA ASN A 151 18.76 -5.06 14.73
C ASN A 151 18.68 -5.26 13.20
N VAL A 152 17.65 -5.98 12.76
CA VAL A 152 17.26 -6.16 11.36
C VAL A 152 15.84 -5.64 11.18
N VAL A 153 15.66 -4.68 10.27
CA VAL A 153 14.36 -4.15 9.87
C VAL A 153 14.17 -4.37 8.39
N ARG A 154 13.07 -5.01 8.01
CA ARG A 154 12.59 -5.05 6.62
C ARG A 154 11.29 -4.27 6.54
N GLY A 155 11.13 -3.51 5.47
CA GLY A 155 9.88 -2.78 5.26
C GLY A 155 9.84 -2.03 3.95
N CYS A 156 8.94 -1.06 3.90
CA CYS A 156 8.79 -0.12 2.81
C CYS A 156 9.52 1.20 3.15
N LEU A 157 10.09 1.86 2.14
CA LEU A 157 10.94 3.04 2.33
C LEU A 157 10.13 4.24 2.83
N SER A 158 8.87 4.36 2.41
CA SER A 158 7.96 5.44 2.83
C SER A 158 7.56 5.40 4.33
N GLU A 159 7.76 4.26 4.99
CA GLU A 159 7.64 4.07 6.44
C GLU A 159 9.00 4.04 7.16
N ASN A 160 10.10 3.91 6.42
CA ASN A 160 11.47 3.81 6.94
C ASN A 160 12.35 4.95 6.38
N GLU A 161 11.90 6.19 6.57
CA GLU A 161 12.49 7.40 5.98
C GLU A 161 13.98 7.58 6.28
N ALA A 162 14.48 7.08 7.42
CA ALA A 162 15.89 7.08 7.78
C ALA A 162 16.77 6.32 6.76
N CYS A 163 16.19 5.38 6.02
CA CYS A 163 16.89 4.61 4.98
C CYS A 163 17.07 5.34 3.65
N ARG A 164 16.47 6.52 3.44
CA ARG A 164 16.64 7.25 2.17
C ARG A 164 18.08 7.67 1.91
N ASN A 165 18.84 7.95 2.97
CA ASN A 165 20.21 8.46 2.89
C ASN A 165 21.20 7.70 3.80
N SER A 166 20.82 6.50 4.27
CA SER A 166 21.68 5.68 5.13
C SER A 166 22.43 4.61 4.35
N ARG A 167 23.70 4.41 4.69
CA ARG A 167 24.53 3.31 4.16
C ARG A 167 24.23 1.97 4.83
N ASP A 168 23.53 2.00 5.97
CA ASP A 168 23.11 0.80 6.71
C ASP A 168 21.84 0.16 6.12
N CYS A 169 21.31 0.74 5.03
CA CYS A 169 20.10 0.29 4.38
C CYS A 169 20.38 -0.17 2.95
N HIS A 170 19.87 -1.35 2.63
CA HIS A 170 19.79 -1.86 1.27
C HIS A 170 18.39 -1.60 0.74
N VAL A 171 18.30 -0.85 -0.35
CA VAL A 171 17.04 -0.48 -0.98
C VAL A 171 16.92 -1.20 -2.33
N CYS A 172 15.76 -1.79 -2.60
CA CYS A 172 15.48 -2.47 -3.85
C CYS A 172 14.09 -2.10 -4.39
N ALA A 173 13.87 -2.29 -5.69
CA ALA A 173 12.59 -2.01 -6.34
C ALA A 173 11.93 -3.32 -6.78
N GLY A 174 10.60 -3.38 -6.68
CA GLY A 174 9.79 -4.54 -7.04
C GLY A 174 9.21 -5.28 -5.83
N ASN A 175 8.10 -5.96 -6.04
CA ASN A 175 7.39 -6.68 -4.98
C ASN A 175 8.29 -7.73 -4.33
N GLY A 176 8.36 -7.72 -2.99
CA GLY A 176 9.10 -8.70 -2.21
C GLY A 176 10.61 -8.73 -2.48
N CYS A 177 11.20 -7.73 -3.14
CA CYS A 177 12.62 -7.77 -3.52
C CYS A 177 13.57 -7.86 -2.31
N ASN A 178 13.08 -7.50 -1.13
CA ASN A 178 13.79 -7.56 0.14
C ASN A 178 13.65 -8.91 0.84
N PHE A 179 13.67 -10.03 0.10
CA PHE A 179 13.50 -11.39 0.65
C PHE A 179 14.79 -12.05 1.10
N ARG A 180 15.94 -11.71 0.50
CA ARG A 180 17.21 -12.44 0.69
C ARG A 180 17.73 -12.35 2.12
N HIS A 181 18.41 -13.40 2.57
CA HIS A 181 19.21 -13.37 3.80
C HIS A 181 20.19 -12.19 3.77
N PHE A 182 20.30 -11.49 4.88
CA PHE A 182 21.26 -10.42 5.01
C PHE A 182 22.61 -10.98 5.47
N GLU A 183 23.53 -11.19 4.54
CA GLU A 183 24.92 -11.45 4.92
C GLU A 183 25.57 -10.13 5.36
N GLN A 184 25.93 -10.02 6.64
CA GLN A 184 26.82 -8.97 7.15
C GLN A 184 28.24 -9.15 6.59
N ASN A 185 28.43 -9.02 5.28
CA ASN A 185 29.76 -9.02 4.68
C ASN A 185 30.00 -7.70 3.94
N ALA A 186 30.65 -6.82 4.70
CA ALA A 186 31.40 -5.63 4.33
C ALA A 186 31.85 -5.57 2.85
N ALA A 187 31.75 -4.37 2.28
CA ALA A 187 32.57 -3.84 1.18
C ALA A 187 33.17 -4.90 0.24
N GLY A 188 32.59 -5.04 -0.96
CA GLY A 188 33.02 -5.95 -2.02
C GLY A 188 34.52 -6.27 -2.01
N SER A 189 34.87 -7.41 -1.42
CA SER A 189 36.16 -8.06 -1.62
C SER A 189 35.98 -9.04 -2.76
N VAL A 190 35.88 -8.52 -3.98
CA VAL A 190 36.23 -9.31 -5.16
C VAL A 190 37.75 -9.34 -5.25
N VAL A 191 38.39 -10.11 -4.37
CA VAL A 191 39.77 -10.56 -4.63
C VAL A 191 39.64 -11.75 -5.58
N ALA A 192 39.50 -11.45 -6.87
CA ALA A 192 39.75 -12.43 -7.90
C ALA A 192 41.23 -12.85 -7.78
N GLN A 193 41.48 -14.04 -7.26
CA GLN A 193 42.80 -14.64 -7.26
C GLN A 193 43.18 -14.94 -8.71
N ILE A 194 43.98 -14.07 -9.32
CA ILE A 194 44.64 -14.33 -10.59
C ILE A 194 45.84 -15.25 -10.28
N PRO A 195 45.88 -16.49 -10.78
CA PRO A 195 47.10 -17.29 -10.65
C PRO A 195 48.20 -16.67 -11.51
N LEU A 196 49.26 -16.20 -10.85
CA LEU A 196 50.51 -15.79 -11.48
C LEU A 196 51.12 -17.02 -12.19
N LEU A 197 50.98 -17.08 -13.51
CA LEU A 197 51.79 -17.96 -14.35
C LEU A 197 53.23 -17.44 -14.39
N VAL A 198 54.03 -17.84 -13.41
CA VAL A 198 55.49 -17.77 -13.49
C VAL A 198 55.94 -18.92 -14.41
N GLY A 199 55.97 -18.65 -15.71
CA GLY A 199 56.59 -19.52 -16.71
C GLY A 199 58.03 -19.10 -16.97
N THR A 200 58.95 -19.49 -16.09
CA THR A 200 60.39 -19.46 -16.37
C THR A 200 60.73 -20.61 -17.32
N ILE A 201 61.02 -20.31 -18.59
CA ILE A 201 61.75 -21.23 -19.45
C ILE A 201 63.07 -20.56 -19.82
N LEU A 202 64.12 -21.13 -19.23
CA LEU A 202 65.52 -20.84 -19.50
C LEU A 202 65.88 -21.29 -20.93
N LEU A 203 66.63 -20.42 -21.61
CA LEU A 203 67.71 -20.68 -22.58
C LEU A 203 67.90 -22.14 -23.05
N SER A 204 67.75 -22.38 -24.36
CA SER A 204 68.86 -22.82 -25.24
C SER A 204 68.37 -23.27 -26.63
N ALA A 205 68.93 -22.66 -27.68
CA ALA A 205 69.21 -23.20 -29.02
C ALA A 205 69.39 -21.99 -29.97
N TRP A 206 70.58 -21.36 -30.00
CA TRP A 206 71.56 -21.64 -31.05
C TRP A 206 71.15 -22.74 -32.03
N LEU A 207 70.71 -22.33 -33.22
CA LEU A 207 71.08 -22.87 -34.54
C LEU A 207 70.10 -22.30 -35.58
N ALA A 208 70.45 -21.14 -36.14
CA ALA A 208 70.02 -20.77 -37.47
C ALA A 208 71.20 -20.11 -38.17
N LYS A 209 71.50 -20.70 -39.32
CA LYS A 209 72.58 -20.43 -40.24
C LYS A 209 72.28 -19.19 -41.08
#